data_AF-A0A829Q097-F1
#
_entry.id   AF-A0A829Q097-F1
#
_cell.length_a   1.000
_cell.length_b   1.000
_cell.length_c   1.000
_cell.angle_alpha   90.00
_cell.angle_beta   90.00
_cell.angle_gamma   90.00
#
_symmetry.space_group_name_H-M   'P 1'
#
loop_
_entity.id
_entity.type
_entity.pdbx_description
1 polymer ?
#
loop_
_entity_poly.entity_id
_entity_poly.type
_entity_poly.pdbx_seq_one_letter_code
_entity_poly.pdbx_strand_id
1 'polypeptide(L)' 'MLSYVDIDGHPHQENVTTLPWSHTETTTLTVVSGSISVQVRGGQVGCRIRVNDVVRDQMSDDHADANVMCRVKSA' A
#
# COMPACT_ATOMS: atom_id res chain seq x y z
N MET A 1 9.24 7.03 3.34
CA MET A 1 9.16 5.77 4.12
C MET A 1 7.90 5.04 3.68
N LEU A 2 8.02 3.74 3.42
CA LEU A 2 6.87 2.88 3.12
C LEU A 2 6.79 1.78 4.15
N SER A 3 5.58 1.45 4.57
CA SER A 3 5.31 0.25 5.36
C SER A 3 4.06 -0.43 4.82
N TYR A 4 4.08 -1.74 4.74
CA TYR A 4 2.93 -2.54 4.36
C TYR A 4 2.79 -3.76 5.26
N VAL A 5 1.59 -4.33 5.28
CA VAL A 5 1.29 -5.60 5.95
C VAL A 5 1.02 -6.62 4.86
N ASP A 6 1.76 -7.73 4.86
CA ASP A 6 1.59 -8.82 3.91
C ASP A 6 0.32 -9.66 4.18
N ILE A 7 0.02 -10.59 3.29
CA ILE A 7 -1.12 -11.51 3.42
C ILE A 7 -1.10 -12.37 4.70
N ASP A 8 0.07 -12.57 5.31
CA ASP A 8 0.24 -13.34 6.55
C ASP A 8 0.13 -12.45 7.80
N GLY A 9 -0.03 -11.14 7.62
CA GLY A 9 -0.15 -10.17 8.70
C GLY A 9 1.18 -9.65 9.23
N HIS A 10 2.30 -9.92 8.55
CA HIS A 10 3.60 -9.41 8.98
C HIS A 10 3.84 -7.99 8.46
N PRO A 11 4.29 -7.07 9.32
CA PRO A 11 4.66 -5.72 8.92
C PRO A 11 6.04 -5.71 8.26
N HIS A 12 6.12 -5.04 7.12
CA HIS A 12 7.34 -4.76 6.38
C HIS A 12 7.56 -3.25 6.32
N GLN A 13 8.84 -2.85 6.34
CA GLN A 13 9.22 -1.45 6.24
C GLN A 13 10.35 -1.30 5.21
N GLU A 14 10.16 -0.38 4.28
CA GLU A 14 11.08 -0.16 3.18
C GLU A 14 11.42 1.34 3.03
N ASN A 15 12.70 1.58 2.72
CA ASN A 15 13.17 2.88 2.30
C ASN A 15 12.89 3.03 0.80
N VAL A 16 11.80 3.73 0.48
CA VAL A 16 11.47 4.08 -0.91
C VAL A 16 12.53 5.05 -1.45
N THR A 17 13.43 4.52 -2.28
CA THR A 17 14.43 5.32 -2.99
C THR A 17 13.95 5.75 -4.38
N THR A 18 12.98 5.03 -4.96
CA THR A 18 12.38 5.33 -6.27
C THR A 18 10.90 4.94 -6.31
N LEU A 19 10.10 5.69 -7.09
CA LEU A 19 8.69 5.41 -7.37
C LEU A 19 8.51 5.19 -8.89
N PRO A 20 7.54 4.36 -9.32
CA PRO A 20 6.56 3.64 -8.50
C PRO A 20 7.11 2.34 -7.89
N TRP A 21 6.74 2.07 -6.63
CA TRP A 21 6.98 0.79 -5.94
C TRP A 21 5.74 -0.11 -6.04
N SER A 22 5.94 -1.42 -6.12
CA SER A 22 4.83 -2.39 -6.13
C SER A 22 5.24 -3.71 -5.49
N HIS A 23 4.30 -4.32 -4.76
CA HIS A 23 4.40 -5.68 -4.21
C HIS A 23 3.18 -6.49 -4.66
N THR A 24 3.39 -7.77 -4.98
CA THR A 24 2.32 -8.68 -5.46
C THR A 24 2.43 -10.00 -4.72
N GLU A 25 1.32 -10.45 -4.17
CA GLU A 25 1.22 -11.71 -3.42
C GLU A 25 0.06 -12.54 -3.95
N THR A 26 0.14 -13.85 -3.76
CA THR A 26 -0.92 -14.79 -4.12
C THR A 26 -1.18 -15.70 -2.93
N THR A 27 -2.45 -15.95 -2.65
CA THR A 27 -2.88 -16.73 -1.50
C THR A 27 -4.05 -17.61 -1.86
N THR A 28 -4.22 -18.70 -1.11
CA THR A 28 -5.42 -19.55 -1.14
C THR A 28 -6.36 -19.28 0.04
N LEU A 29 -5.99 -18.36 0.93
CA LEU A 29 -6.84 -17.92 2.01
C LEU A 29 -8.12 -17.29 1.44
N THR A 30 -9.26 -17.64 2.03
CA THR A 30 -10.57 -17.16 1.59
C THR A 30 -10.88 -15.74 2.05
N VAL A 31 -10.07 -15.21 2.98
CA VAL A 31 -10.22 -13.88 3.55
C VAL A 31 -8.83 -13.33 3.79
N VAL A 32 -8.54 -12.15 3.24
CA VAL A 32 -7.31 -11.42 3.55
C VAL A 32 -7.59 -9.98 3.96
N SER A 33 -6.70 -9.44 4.78
CA SER A 33 -6.65 -8.02 5.11
C SER A 33 -5.22 -7.53 4.92
N GLY A 34 -5.08 -6.29 4.49
CA GLY A 34 -3.78 -5.72 4.18
C GLY A 34 -3.83 -4.20 4.28
N SER A 35 -2.66 -3.61 4.46
CA SER A 35 -2.53 -2.16 4.46
C SER A 35 -1.18 -1.74 3.93
N ILE A 36 -1.13 -0.54 3.36
CA ILE A 36 0.10 0.12 2.94
C ILE A 36 0.02 1.60 3.31
N SER A 37 1.09 2.12 3.88
CA SER A 37 1.25 3.53 4.23
C SER A 37 2.53 4.06 3.61
N VAL A 38 2.46 5.24 3.02
CA VAL A 38 3.61 5.91 2.41
C VAL A 38 3.62 7.37 2.81
N GLN A 39 4.76 7.81 3.34
CA GLN A 39 5.05 9.21 3.58
C GLN A 39 6.28 9.62 2.77
N VAL A 40 6.17 10.73 2.06
CA VAL A 40 7.26 11.35 1.31
C VAL A 40 7.44 12.81 1.73
N ARG A 41 8.65 13.34 1.58
CA ARG A 41 8.90 14.78 1.70
C ARG A 41 9.06 15.34 0.30
N GLY A 42 8.14 16.22 -0.06
CA GLY A 42 8.02 16.86 -1.37
C GLY A 42 7.34 15.96 -2.40
N GLY A 43 6.43 16.56 -3.16
CA GLY A 43 5.83 15.96 -4.35
C GLY A 43 4.50 15.26 -4.11
N GLN A 44 4.10 14.47 -5.12
CA GLN A 44 2.86 13.70 -5.13
C GLN A 44 3.13 12.24 -4.81
N VAL A 45 2.32 11.66 -3.93
CA VAL A 45 2.33 10.24 -3.61
C VAL A 45 0.93 9.67 -3.74
N GLY A 46 0.84 8.42 -4.17
CA GLY A 46 -0.40 7.67 -4.16
C GLY A 46 -0.16 6.24 -3.71
N CYS A 47 -1.21 5.62 -3.21
CA CYS A 47 -1.25 4.19 -2.95
C CYS A 47 -2.45 3.59 -3.68
N ARG A 48 -2.34 2.29 -4.02
CA ARG A 48 -3.43 1.53 -4.62
C ARG A 48 -3.29 0.07 -4.24
N ILE A 49 -4.38 -0.53 -3.75
CA ILE A 49 -4.48 -1.97 -3.49
C ILE A 49 -5.46 -2.58 -4.51
N ARG A 50 -5.06 -3.70 -5.11
CA ARG A 50 -5.90 -4.49 -6.01
C ARG A 50 -6.04 -5.92 -5.48
N VAL A 51 -7.23 -6.49 -5.61
CA VAL A 51 -7.51 -7.91 -5.34
C VAL A 51 -8.20 -8.47 -6.57
N ASN A 52 -7.59 -9.48 -7.19
CA ASN A 52 -8.06 -10.06 -8.46
C ASN A 52 -8.35 -8.96 -9.51
N ASP A 53 -7.38 -8.07 -9.71
CA ASP A 53 -7.44 -6.88 -10.58
C ASP A 53 -8.49 -5.81 -10.24
N VAL A 54 -9.31 -6.03 -9.21
CA VAL A 54 -10.27 -5.03 -8.71
C VAL A 54 -9.61 -4.10 -7.72
N VAL A 55 -9.64 -2.80 -7.98
CA VAL A 55 -9.17 -1.78 -7.03
C VAL A 55 -10.07 -1.81 -5.79
N ARG A 56 -9.46 -2.09 -4.63
CA ARG A 56 -10.17 -2.11 -3.34
C ARG A 56 -10.02 -0.79 -2.60
N ASP A 57 -8.88 -0.14 -2.75
CA ASP A 57 -8.61 1.18 -2.17
C ASP A 57 -7.55 1.91 -3.00
N GLN A 58 -7.70 3.23 -3.09
CA GLN A 58 -6.79 4.12 -3.80
C GLN A 58 -6.86 5.52 -3.19
N MET A 59 -5.69 6.04 -2.81
CA MET A 59 -5.53 7.38 -2.23
C MET A 59 -4.40 8.11 -2.94
N SER A 60 -4.46 9.44 -2.94
CA SER A 60 -3.41 10.33 -3.45
C SER A 60 -3.29 11.58 -2.59
N ASP A 61 -2.08 12.07 -2.43
CA ASP A 61 -1.76 13.31 -1.73
C ASP A 61 -0.60 14.01 -2.45
N ASP A 62 -0.66 15.34 -2.59
CA ASP A 62 0.29 16.17 -3.32
C ASP A 62 0.92 17.30 -2.49
N HIS A 63 0.72 17.26 -1.16
CA HIS A 63 1.32 18.22 -0.25
C HIS A 63 2.83 18.01 -0.07
N ALA A 64 3.52 19.05 0.43
CA ALA A 64 4.96 19.00 0.68
C ALA A 64 5.38 17.93 1.71
N ASP A 65 4.48 17.45 2.56
CA ASP A 65 4.69 16.33 3.48
C ASP A 65 3.61 15.26 3.25
N ALA A 66 3.38 14.91 1.98
CA ALA A 66 2.31 14.02 1.57
C ALA A 66 2.36 12.66 2.28
N ASN A 67 1.18 12.21 2.71
CA ASN A 67 1.00 10.94 3.42
C ASN A 67 -0.29 10.26 2.97
N VAL A 68 -0.16 9.02 2.51
CA VAL A 68 -1.29 8.19 2.07
C VAL A 68 -1.30 6.86 2.78
N MET A 69 -2.51 6.32 2.98
CA MET A 69 -2.71 5.00 3.54
C MET A 69 -3.87 4.30 2.83
N CYS A 70 -3.58 3.14 2.24
CA CYS A 70 -4.57 2.29 1.60
C CYS A 70 -4.76 1.02 2.41
N ARG A 71 -6.00 0.52 2.47
CA ARG A 71 -6.36 -0.65 3.28
C ARG A 71 -7.38 -1.52 2.57
N VAL A 72 -7.28 -2.82 2.77
CA VAL A 72 -8.33 -3.77 2.41
C VAL A 72 -8.68 -4.60 3.64
N LYS A 73 -9.98 -4.79 3.86
CA LYS A 73 -10.50 -5.61 4.96
C LYS A 73 -11.38 -6.69 4.34
N SER A 74 -11.15 -7.93 4.75
CA SER A 74 -11.99 -9.07 4.38
C SER A 74 -12.27 -9.16 2.87
N ALA A 75 -11.19 -9.12 2.08
CA ALA A 75 -11.23 -9.24 0.62
C ALA A 75 -11.38 -10.68 0.13
#